data_AF-A0A845B6K3-F1
#
_entry.id   AF-A0A845B6K3-F1
#
_cell.length_a   1.000
_cell.length_b   1.000
_cell.length_c   1.000
_cell.angle_alpha   90.00
_cell.angle_beta   90.00
_cell.angle_gamma   90.00
#
_symmetry.space_group_name_H-M   'P 1'
#
loop_
_entity.id
_entity.type
_entity.pdbx_description
1 polymer ?
#
loop_
_entity_poly.entity_id
_entity_poly.type
_entity_poly.pdbx_seq_one_letter_code
_entity_poly.pdbx_strand_id
1 'polypeptide(L)' 'MMQQPRLRSLQQRHETLERQIAVEGARPQPDTGALGRLKRAKLRVKDEMEKLRVSR' A
#
# COMPACT_ATOMS: atom_id res chain seq x y z
N MET A 1 -8.50 -13.10 -18.98
CA MET A 1 -7.11 -12.92 -18.46
C MET A 1 -6.81 -11.51 -17.91
N MET A 2 -7.81 -10.66 -17.62
CA MET A 2 -7.58 -9.24 -17.24
C MET A 2 -7.48 -8.94 -15.74
N GLN A 3 -7.77 -9.90 -14.85
CA GLN A 3 -7.73 -9.67 -13.39
C GLN A 3 -6.29 -9.64 -12.82
N GLN A 4 -5.37 -10.35 -13.47
CA GLN A 4 -3.96 -10.45 -13.08
C GLN A 4 -3.20 -9.10 -13.13
N PRO A 5 -3.30 -8.27 -14.19
CA PRO A 5 -2.59 -6.99 -14.25
C PRO A 5 -3.07 -5.96 -13.22
N ARG A 6 -4.37 -5.94 -12.90
CA ARG A 6 -4.90 -5.02 -11.87
C ARG A 6 -4.40 -5.39 -10.48
N LEU A 7 -4.40 -6.69 -10.13
CA LEU A 7 -3.85 -7.18 -8.87
C LEU A 7 -2.33 -6.90 -8.75
N ARG A 8 -1.56 -7.15 -9.82
CA ARG A 8 -0.13 -6.83 -9.88
C ARG A 8 0.16 -5.35 -9.66
N SER A 9 -0.63 -4.47 -10.28
CA SER A 9 -0.49 -3.01 -10.11
C SER A 9 -0.76 -2.58 -8.66
N LEU A 10 -1.76 -3.17 -8.01
CA LEU A 10 -2.07 -2.90 -6.60
C LEU A 10 -0.97 -3.45 -5.67
N GLN A 11 -0.43 -4.63 -5.95
CA GLN A 11 0.74 -5.16 -5.22
C GLN A 11 1.94 -4.23 -5.32
N GLN A 12 2.28 -3.74 -6.51
CA GLN A 12 3.38 -2.79 -6.69
C GLN A 12 3.17 -1.48 -5.91
N ARG A 13 1.93 -0.95 -5.91
CA ARG A 13 1.57 0.22 -5.09
C ARG A 13 1.72 -0.06 -3.60
N HIS A 14 1.27 -1.24 -3.14
CA HIS A 14 1.41 -1.65 -1.75
C HIS A 14 2.88 -1.75 -1.33
N GLU A 15 3.74 -2.40 -2.13
CA GLU A 15 5.17 -2.49 -1.87
C GLU A 15 5.85 -1.10 -1.83
N THR A 16 5.44 -0.20 -2.73
CA THR A 16 5.96 1.18 -2.74
C THR A 16 5.59 1.92 -1.46
N LEU A 17 4.34 1.80 -1.01
CA LEU A 17 3.88 2.42 0.23
C LEU A 17 4.60 1.85 1.45
N GLU A 18 4.87 0.54 1.48
CA GLU A 18 5.67 -0.10 2.53
C GLU A 18 7.08 0.45 2.61
N ARG A 19 7.75 0.59 1.46
CA ARG A 19 9.09 1.17 1.40
C ARG A 19 9.08 2.62 1.90
N GLN A 20 8.08 3.42 1.51
CA GLN A 20 7.95 4.80 1.97
C GLN A 20 7.72 4.88 3.48
N ILE A 21 6.90 3.99 4.05
CA ILE A 21 6.68 3.90 5.50
C ILE A 21 7.97 3.52 6.23
N ALA A 22 8.73 2.54 5.71
CA ALA A 22 9.98 2.10 6.29
C ALA A 22 11.04 3.20 6.24
N VAL A 23 11.18 3.89 5.11
CA VAL A 23 12.11 5.01 4.94
C VAL A 23 11.74 6.15 5.88
N GLU A 24 10.47 6.56 5.93
CA GLU A 24 10.02 7.65 6.80
C GLU A 24 10.15 7.29 8.28
N GLY A 25 9.85 6.04 8.65
CA GLY A 25 9.99 5.55 10.02
C GLY A 25 11.44 5.37 10.49
N ALA A 26 12.38 5.21 9.57
CA ALA A 26 13.81 5.15 9.86
C ALA A 26 14.45 6.54 10.03
N ARG A 27 13.72 7.62 9.75
CA ARG A 27 14.24 8.99 9.92
C ARG A 27 14.40 9.28 11.42
N PRO A 28 15.46 10.01 11.84
CA PRO A 28 15.64 10.42 13.23
C PRO A 28 14.47 11.21 13.81
N GLN A 29 13.78 11.98 12.96
CA GLN A 29 12.53 12.66 13.28
C GLN A 29 11.49 12.32 12.21
N PRO A 30 10.68 11.26 12.42
CA PRO A 30 9.68 10.84 11.45
C PRO A 30 8.50 11.83 11.40
N ASP A 31 8.02 12.17 10.20
CA ASP A 31 6.75 12.89 10.05
C ASP A 31 5.59 11.91 10.34
N THR A 32 5.03 12.01 11.55
CA THR A 32 3.89 11.19 12.00
C THR A 32 2.64 11.41 11.16
N GLY A 33 2.45 12.63 10.62
CA GLY A 33 1.36 12.96 9.71
C GLY A 33 1.53 12.26 8.35
N ALA A 34 2.74 12.29 7.79
CA ALA A 34 3.07 11.56 6.57
C ALA A 34 2.94 10.05 6.77
N LEU A 35 3.48 9.49 7.84
CA LEU A 35 3.33 8.08 8.20
C LEU A 35 1.85 7.68 8.32
N GLY A 36 1.02 8.50 8.96
CA GLY A 36 -0.42 8.27 9.06
C GLY A 36 -1.10 8.24 7.69
N ARG A 37 -0.74 9.17 6.79
CA ARG A 37 -1.26 9.20 5.40
C ARG A 37 -0.84 7.95 4.62
N LEU A 38 0.44 7.58 4.70
CA LEU A 38 1.00 6.41 4.02
C LEU A 38 0.39 5.10 4.51
N LYS A 39 0.24 4.91 5.83
CA LYS A 39 -0.41 3.73 6.41
C LYS A 39 -1.88 3.61 5.99
N ARG A 40 -2.63 4.72 5.96
CA ARG A 40 -4.02 4.74 5.46
C ARG A 40 -4.09 4.39 3.97
N ALA A 41 -3.18 4.93 3.16
CA ALA A 41 -3.09 4.57 1.74
C ALA A 41 -2.79 3.08 1.56
N LYS A 42 -1.87 2.52 2.35
CA LYS A 42 -1.55 1.07 2.34
C LYS A 42 -2.78 0.23 2.66
N LEU A 43 -3.53 0.59 3.71
CA LEU A 43 -4.77 -0.10 4.09
C LEU A 43 -5.78 -0.10 2.95
N ARG A 44 -6.01 1.04 2.28
CA ARG A 44 -6.93 1.13 1.13
C ARG A 44 -6.53 0.21 -0.01
N VAL A 45 -5.23 0.17 -0.35
CA VAL A 45 -4.73 -0.73 -1.42
C VAL A 45 -4.88 -2.19 -1.02
N LYS A 46 -4.63 -2.53 0.25
CA LYS A 46 -4.86 -3.88 0.79
C LYS A 46 -6.34 -4.27 0.68
N ASP A 47 -7.25 -3.40 1.08
CA ASP A 47 -8.69 -3.65 0.98
C ASP A 47 -9.15 -3.82 -0.47
N GLU A 48 -8.61 -3.03 -1.41
CA GLU A 48 -8.92 -3.19 -2.84
C GLU A 48 -8.41 -4.53 -3.39
N MET A 49 -7.22 -4.96 -2.99
CA MET A 49 -6.69 -6.29 -3.35
C MET A 49 -7.56 -7.41 -2.78
N GLU A 50 -7.96 -7.33 -1.52
CA GLU A 50 -8.82 -8.34 -0.88
C GLU A 50 -10.19 -8.40 -1.54
N LYS A 51 -10.80 -7.26 -1.88
CA LYS A 51 -12.06 -7.23 -2.65
C LYS A 51 -11.93 -7.90 -4.01
N LEU A 52 -10.83 -7.66 -4.73
CA LEU A 52 -10.57 -8.31 -6.02
C LEU A 52 -10.27 -9.81 -5.89
N ARG A 53 -9.75 -10.25 -4.74
CA ARG A 53 -9.50 -11.67 -4.43
C ARG A 53 -10.80 -12.41 -4.09
N VAL A 54 -11.67 -11.80 -3.30
CA VAL A 54 -12.95 -12.38 -2.85
C VAL A 54 -14.01 -12.36 -3.96
N SER A 55 -13.97 -11.37 -4.85
CA SER A 55 -14.89 -11.28 -6.00
C SER A 55 -14.54 -12.26 -7.14
N ARG A 56 -13.79 -13.33 -6.88
CA ARG A 56 -13.40 -14.38 -7.82
C ARG A 56 -14.00 -15.71 -7.40
#